data_AF-A0A946JT49-F1
#
_entry.id   AF-A0A946JT49-F1
#
_cell.length_a   1.000
_cell.length_b   1.000
_cell.length_c   1.000
_cell.angle_alpha   90.00
_cell.angle_beta   90.00
_cell.angle_gamma   90.00
#
_symmetry.space_group_name_H-M   'P 1'
#
loop_
_entity.id
_entity.type
_entity.pdbx_description
1 polymer ?
#
loop_
_entity_poly.entity_id
_entity_poly.type
_entity_poly.pdbx_seq_one_letter_code
_entity_poly.pdbx_strand_id
1 'polypeptide(L)'
;MSKIKETLSLLLKPQAIMGLLISIAGIYWAFYDFAFGEFVDTIKSVKYEYVLLACVLIISSVWLRAIRWKYLFKTDDGVETYSLFRYELIGYFGNNVLPLRLGELLRAYILGKEYSLS
;
A
#
# COMPACT_ATOMS: atom_id res chain seq x y z
N MET A 1 0.46 19.91 -24.80
CA MET A 1 1.42 20.85 -24.21
C MET A 1 0.91 21.53 -22.92
N SER A 2 -0.41 21.68 -22.70
CA SER A 2 -0.94 22.25 -21.44
C SER A 2 -0.81 21.32 -20.23
N LYS A 3 -1.10 20.02 -20.37
CA LYS A 3 -1.03 19.03 -19.28
C LYS A 3 0.36 18.86 -18.66
N ILE A 4 1.42 19.03 -19.46
CA ILE A 4 2.81 18.98 -19.00
C ILE A 4 3.18 20.23 -18.18
N LYS A 5 2.70 21.42 -18.58
CA LYS A 5 2.90 22.65 -17.80
C LYS A 5 2.16 22.60 -16.47
N GLU A 6 1.00 21.97 -16.45
CA GLU A 6 0.17 21.77 -15.26
C GLU A 6 0.78 20.77 -14.28
N THR A 7 1.38 19.66 -14.76
CA THR A 7 2.15 18.76 -13.89
C THR A 7 3.45 19.40 -13.39
N LEU A 8 4.12 20.22 -14.21
CA LEU A 8 5.29 20.99 -13.79
C LEU A 8 4.94 22.02 -12.71
N SER A 9 3.81 22.71 -12.83
CA SER A 9 3.38 23.68 -11.80
C SER A 9 2.97 22.99 -10.49
N LEU A 10 2.47 21.75 -10.54
CA LEU A 10 2.22 20.93 -9.36
C LEU A 10 3.52 20.50 -8.66
N LEU A 11 4.58 20.16 -9.41
CA LEU A 11 5.88 19.79 -8.88
C LEU A 11 6.66 20.99 -8.31
N LEU A 12 6.45 22.18 -8.86
CA LEU A 12 7.05 23.44 -8.39
C LEU A 12 6.37 24.02 -7.13
N LYS A 13 5.37 23.34 -6.56
CA LYS A 13 4.77 23.72 -5.28
C LYS A 13 5.82 23.63 -4.16
N PRO A 14 5.88 24.61 -3.23
CA PRO A 14 6.88 24.63 -2.18
C PRO A 14 6.81 23.40 -1.26
N GLN A 15 5.61 22.82 -1.06
CA GLN A 15 5.42 21.58 -0.30
C GLN A 15 6.06 20.37 -0.99
N ALA A 16 5.93 20.29 -2.33
CA ALA A 16 6.50 19.20 -3.11
C ALA A 16 8.03 19.28 -3.15
N ILE A 17 8.57 20.49 -3.34
CA ILE A 17 10.03 20.74 -3.32
C ILE A 17 10.61 20.41 -1.94
N MET A 18 9.97 20.87 -0.86
CA MET A 18 10.42 20.58 0.50
C MET A 18 10.39 19.08 0.80
N GLY A 19 9.30 18.40 0.44
CA GLY A 19 9.20 16.94 0.58
C GLY A 19 10.27 16.19 -0.22
N LEU A 20 10.59 16.66 -1.43
CA LEU A 20 11.63 16.09 -2.28
C LEU A 20 13.03 16.31 -1.68
N LEU A 21 13.33 17.51 -1.18
CA LEU A 21 14.59 17.80 -0.49
C LEU A 21 14.76 16.94 0.76
N ILE A 22 13.72 16.83 1.60
CA ILE A 22 13.74 15.97 2.78
C ILE A 22 13.96 14.50 2.39
N SER A 23 13.28 14.03 1.34
CA SER A 23 13.43 12.66 0.85
C SER A 23 14.84 12.39 0.34
N ILE A 24 15.43 13.30 -0.45
CA ILE A 24 16.82 13.16 -0.93
C ILE A 24 17.80 13.18 0.24
N ALA A 25 17.64 14.12 1.18
CA ALA A 25 18.49 14.20 2.37
C ALA A 25 18.40 12.92 3.22
N GLY A 26 17.18 12.38 3.38
CA GLY A 26 16.95 11.13 4.11
C GLY A 26 17.56 9.92 3.42
N ILE A 27 17.46 9.81 2.09
CA ILE A 27 18.11 8.75 1.31
C ILE A 27 19.64 8.89 1.44
N TYR A 28 20.18 10.08 1.24
CA TYR A 28 21.62 10.31 1.38
C TYR A 28 22.11 9.91 2.77
N TRP A 29 21.39 10.31 3.82
CA TRP A 29 21.76 9.98 5.19
C TRP A 29 21.64 8.47 5.47
N ALA A 30 20.59 7.81 4.99
CA ALA A 30 20.39 6.36 5.17
C ALA A 30 21.52 5.53 4.54
N PHE A 31 22.11 6.01 3.45
CA PHE A 31 23.17 5.30 2.73
C PHE A 31 24.59 5.83 2.99
N TYR A 32 24.75 6.94 3.72
CA TYR A 32 26.04 7.61 3.92
C TYR A 32 27.12 6.68 4.50
N ASP A 33 26.74 5.79 5.41
CA ASP A 33 27.64 4.84 6.07
C ASP A 33 27.13 3.39 5.97
N PHE A 34 26.43 3.08 4.86
CA PHE A 34 25.78 1.79 4.71
C PHE A 34 26.76 0.73 4.20
N ALA A 35 27.14 -0.20 5.07
CA ALA A 35 27.99 -1.35 4.74
C ALA A 35 27.21 -2.41 3.94
N PHE A 36 27.16 -2.25 2.61
CA PHE A 36 26.46 -3.17 1.72
C PHE A 36 26.92 -4.63 1.83
N GLY A 37 28.20 -4.88 2.13
CA GLY A 37 28.73 -6.24 2.30
C GLY A 37 28.10 -6.97 3.49
N GLU A 38 28.15 -6.34 4.67
CA GLU A 38 27.56 -6.88 5.90
C GLU A 38 26.05 -7.07 5.79
N PHE A 39 25.36 -6.16 5.08
CA PHE A 39 23.93 -6.27 4.80
C PHE A 39 23.59 -7.56 4.02
N VAL A 40 24.33 -7.85 2.96
CA VAL A 40 24.10 -9.05 2.13
C VAL A 40 24.35 -10.32 2.94
N ASP A 41 25.39 -10.35 3.75
CA ASP A 41 25.70 -11.52 4.59
C ASP A 41 24.66 -11.70 5.71
N THR A 42 24.15 -10.59 6.26
CA THR A 42 23.03 -10.62 7.19
C THR A 42 21.77 -11.20 6.55
N ILE A 43 21.43 -10.79 5.32
CA ILE A 43 20.28 -11.35 4.57
C ILE A 43 20.42 -12.87 4.40
N LYS A 44 21.61 -13.38 4.08
CA LYS A 44 21.84 -14.82 3.93
C LYS A 44 21.67 -15.59 5.25
N SER A 45 21.90 -14.93 6.38
CA SER A 45 21.76 -15.52 7.72
C SER A 45 20.33 -15.49 8.27
N VAL A 46 19.36 -14.96 7.50
CA VAL A 46 17.96 -14.85 7.95
C VAL A 46 17.36 -16.22 8.20
N LYS A 47 16.75 -16.39 9.37
CA LYS A 47 15.99 -17.60 9.71
C LYS A 47 14.62 -17.55 9.04
N TYR A 48 14.32 -18.55 8.21
CA TYR A 48 13.04 -18.67 7.50
C TYR A 48 11.82 -18.77 8.41
N GLU A 49 11.99 -19.21 9.66
CA GLU A 49 10.95 -19.26 10.69
C GLU A 49 10.34 -17.86 10.94
N TYR A 50 11.18 -16.83 11.04
CA TYR A 50 10.72 -15.46 11.25
C TYR A 50 10.07 -14.88 9.99
N VAL A 51 10.55 -15.25 8.81
CA VAL A 51 9.93 -14.85 7.53
C VAL A 51 8.53 -15.45 7.44
N LEU A 52 8.39 -16.74 7.73
CA LEU A 52 7.09 -17.41 7.74
C LEU A 52 6.14 -16.78 8.78
N LEU A 53 6.63 -16.51 9.99
CA LEU A 53 5.86 -15.83 11.02
C LEU A 53 5.39 -14.44 10.54
N ALA A 54 6.27 -13.66 9.93
CA ALA A 54 5.93 -12.36 9.37
C ALA A 54 4.86 -12.47 8.26
N CYS A 55 4.97 -13.45 7.38
CA CYS A 55 3.94 -13.71 6.35
C CYS A 55 2.59 -14.04 6.98
N VAL A 56 2.55 -14.92 7.97
CA VAL A 56 1.31 -15.26 8.70
C VAL A 56 0.72 -14.02 9.36
N LEU A 57 1.54 -13.25 10.08
CA LEU A 57 1.09 -12.01 10.75
C LEU A 57 0.53 -10.99 9.76
N ILE A 58 1.16 -10.81 8.59
CA ILE A 58 0.66 -9.91 7.55
C ILE A 58 -0.68 -10.40 7.00
N ILE A 59 -0.82 -11.67 6.66
CA ILE A 59 -2.08 -12.24 6.16
C ILE A 59 -3.19 -12.10 7.23
N SER A 60 -2.89 -12.43 8.48
CA SER A 60 -3.82 -12.26 9.60
C SER A 60 -4.21 -10.79 9.82
N SER A 61 -3.27 -9.85 9.66
CA SER A 61 -3.55 -8.41 9.76
C SER A 61 -4.54 -7.95 8.68
N VAL A 62 -4.35 -8.41 7.44
CA VAL A 62 -5.27 -8.12 6.33
C VAL A 62 -6.65 -8.76 6.60
N TRP A 63 -6.70 -9.97 7.14
CA TRP A 63 -7.94 -10.65 7.50
C TRP A 63 -8.72 -9.91 8.61
N LEU A 64 -8.05 -9.54 9.70
CA LEU A 64 -8.64 -8.75 10.78
C LEU A 64 -9.21 -7.43 10.26
N ARG A 65 -8.50 -6.82 9.31
CA ARG A 65 -8.99 -5.61 8.67
C ARG A 65 -10.26 -5.89 7.86
N ALA A 66 -10.32 -6.97 7.09
CA ALA A 66 -11.54 -7.37 6.39
C ALA A 66 -12.73 -7.57 7.34
N ILE A 67 -12.51 -8.20 8.51
CA ILE A 67 -13.52 -8.29 9.59
C ILE A 67 -13.94 -6.89 10.03
N ARG A 68 -12.98 -6.00 10.29
CA ARG A 68 -13.25 -4.62 10.70
C ARG A 68 -14.09 -3.87 9.67
N TRP A 69 -13.81 -4.03 8.38
CA TRP A 69 -14.59 -3.41 7.30
C TRP A 69 -15.97 -4.03 7.13
N LYS A 70 -16.18 -5.29 7.54
CA LYS A 70 -17.49 -5.93 7.51
C LYS A 70 -18.52 -5.16 8.32
N TYR A 71 -18.12 -4.53 9.42
CA TYR A 71 -19.00 -3.69 10.23
C TYR A 71 -19.52 -2.43 9.52
N LEU A 72 -18.96 -2.07 8.36
CA LEU A 72 -19.46 -0.95 7.56
C LEU A 72 -20.74 -1.34 6.77
N PHE A 73 -20.97 -2.64 6.56
CA PHE A 73 -22.10 -3.16 5.79
C PHE A 73 -23.23 -3.61 6.71
N LYS A 74 -24.47 -3.49 6.22
CA LYS A 74 -25.64 -4.03 6.92
C LYS A 74 -25.64 -5.55 6.81
N THR A 75 -26.28 -6.22 7.77
CA THR A 75 -26.44 -7.68 7.76
C THR A 75 -27.13 -8.18 6.48
N ASP A 76 -28.03 -7.38 5.91
CA ASP A 76 -28.80 -7.71 4.71
C ASP A 76 -27.99 -7.56 3.40
N ASP A 77 -26.82 -6.91 3.43
CA ASP A 77 -26.01 -6.69 2.21
C ASP A 77 -25.31 -7.98 1.73
N GLY A 78 -25.34 -9.07 2.52
CA GLY A 78 -24.74 -10.36 2.14
C GLY A 78 -23.21 -10.36 2.02
N VAL A 79 -22.54 -9.30 2.47
CA VAL A 79 -21.09 -9.15 2.31
C VAL A 79 -20.32 -10.07 3.27
N GLU A 80 -19.59 -11.01 2.70
CA GLU A 80 -18.76 -11.93 3.45
C GLU A 80 -17.37 -11.35 3.76
N THR A 81 -16.81 -11.74 4.91
CA THR A 81 -15.44 -11.37 5.30
C THR A 81 -14.42 -11.80 4.25
N TYR A 82 -14.62 -12.98 3.65
CA TYR A 82 -13.73 -13.52 2.64
C TYR A 82 -13.73 -12.67 1.36
N SER A 83 -14.89 -12.19 0.91
CA SER A 83 -14.99 -11.25 -0.21
C SER A 83 -14.25 -9.95 0.12
N LEU A 84 -14.49 -9.36 1.29
CA LEU A 84 -13.78 -8.16 1.74
C LEU A 84 -12.27 -8.33 1.80
N PHE A 85 -11.79 -9.48 2.26
CA PHE A 85 -10.37 -9.83 2.26
C PHE A 85 -9.81 -9.85 0.84
N ARG A 86 -10.51 -10.47 -0.12
CA ARG A 86 -10.10 -10.49 -1.53
C ARG A 86 -10.02 -9.09 -2.13
N TYR A 87 -11.01 -8.22 -1.90
CA TYR A 87 -10.93 -6.85 -2.42
C TYR A 87 -9.88 -6.00 -1.70
N GLU A 88 -9.60 -6.26 -0.42
CA GLU A 88 -8.49 -5.59 0.28
C GLU A 88 -7.16 -5.95 -0.39
N LEU A 89 -6.94 -7.23 -0.74
CA LEU A 89 -5.78 -7.66 -1.51
C LEU A 89 -5.72 -7.03 -2.92
N ILE A 90 -6.84 -6.95 -3.63
CA ILE A 90 -6.91 -6.28 -4.95
C ILE A 90 -6.59 -4.79 -4.80
N GLY A 91 -7.10 -4.12 -3.76
CA GLY A 91 -6.79 -2.72 -3.49
C GLY A 91 -5.33 -2.50 -3.15
N TYR A 92 -4.72 -3.41 -2.37
CA TYR A 92 -3.29 -3.38 -2.11
C TYR A 92 -2.47 -3.56 -3.38
N PHE A 93 -2.81 -4.53 -4.22
CA PHE A 93 -2.19 -4.70 -5.52
C PHE A 93 -2.31 -3.43 -6.36
N GLY A 94 -3.52 -2.85 -6.43
CA GLY A 94 -3.79 -1.59 -7.10
C GLY A 94 -2.94 -0.44 -6.56
N ASN A 95 -2.69 -0.34 -5.26
CA ASN A 95 -1.86 0.70 -4.68
C ASN A 95 -0.36 0.55 -4.97
N ASN A 96 0.10 -0.67 -5.28
CA ASN A 96 1.49 -0.92 -5.68
C ASN A 96 1.71 -0.66 -7.18
N VAL A 97 0.67 -0.80 -7.99
CA VAL A 97 0.75 -0.64 -9.46
C VAL A 97 0.30 0.75 -9.91
N LEU A 98 -0.74 1.30 -9.29
CA LEU A 98 -1.34 2.58 -9.66
C LEU A 98 -0.78 3.72 -8.78
N PRO A 99 -0.51 4.89 -9.36
CA PRO A 99 -0.11 6.06 -8.59
C PRO A 99 -1.26 6.56 -7.71
N LEU A 100 -0.95 7.42 -6.73
CA LEU A 100 -1.93 8.16 -5.91
C LEU A 100 -2.87 7.28 -5.06
N ARG A 101 -2.49 6.05 -4.71
CA ARG A 101 -3.31 5.11 -3.92
C ARG A 101 -4.69 4.84 -4.56
N LEU A 102 -4.76 4.83 -5.89
CA LEU A 102 -6.00 4.55 -6.62
C LEU A 102 -6.52 3.11 -6.42
N GLY A 103 -5.74 2.21 -5.85
CA GLY A 103 -6.19 0.88 -5.47
C GLY A 103 -7.31 0.88 -4.43
N GLU A 104 -7.39 1.90 -3.57
CA GLU A 104 -8.53 2.03 -2.64
C GLU A 104 -9.85 2.32 -3.39
N LEU A 105 -9.80 3.17 -4.41
CA LEU A 105 -10.96 3.42 -5.29
C LEU A 105 -11.33 2.17 -6.08
N LEU A 106 -10.33 1.43 -6.58
CA LEU A 106 -10.55 0.17 -7.27
C LEU A 106 -11.31 -0.84 -6.40
N ARG A 107 -10.88 -1.01 -5.14
CA ARG A 107 -11.57 -1.85 -4.15
C ARG A 107 -13.03 -1.44 -3.99
N ALA A 108 -13.28 -0.15 -3.75
CA ALA A 108 -14.64 0.36 -3.53
C ALA A 108 -15.54 0.16 -4.75
N TYR A 109 -15.00 0.40 -5.95
CA TYR A 109 -15.72 0.23 -7.21
C TYR A 109 -16.12 -1.23 -7.47
N ILE A 110 -15.17 -2.17 -7.32
CA ILE A 110 -15.46 -3.60 -7.56
C ILE A 110 -16.46 -4.13 -6.53
N LEU A 111 -16.29 -3.78 -5.26
CA LEU A 111 -17.20 -4.17 -4.19
C LEU A 111 -18.61 -3.62 -4.42
N GLY A 112 -18.73 -2.34 -4.78
CA GLY A 112 -20.03 -1.72 -5.09
C GLY A 112 -20.72 -2.36 -6.29
N LYS A 113 -19.95 -2.74 -7.32
CA LYS A 113 -20.47 -3.44 -8.51
C LYS A 113 -20.96 -4.85 -8.18
N GLU A 114 -20.24 -5.60 -7.35
CA GLU A 114 -20.57 -6.99 -7.04
C GLU A 114 -21.78 -7.12 -6.11
N TYR A 115 -21.93 -6.20 -5.17
CA TYR A 115 -23.05 -6.19 -4.22
C TYR A 115 -24.17 -5.21 -4.59
N SER A 116 -24.14 -4.62 -5.80
CA SER A 116 -25.14 -3.65 -6.30
C SER A 116 -25.43 -2.50 -5.31
N LEU A 117 -24.38 -2.01 -4.64
CA LEU A 117 -24.46 -0.92 -3.66
C LEU A 117 -24.41 0.48 -4.32
N SER A 118 -24.47 0.56 -5.66
CA SER A 118 -24.45 1.76 -6.49
C SER A 118 -25.37 1.63 -7.70
#